data_AF-A0A6I3D4W1-F1
#
_entry.id   AF-A0A6I3D4W1-F1
#
_cell.length_a   1.000
_cell.length_b   1.000
_cell.length_c   1.000
_cell.angle_alpha   90.00
_cell.angle_beta   90.00
_cell.angle_gamma   90.00
#
_symmetry.space_group_name_H-M   'P 1'
#
loop_
_entity.id
_entity.type
_entity.pdbx_description
1 polymer ?
#
loop_
_entity_poly.entity_id
_entity_poly.type
_entity_poly.pdbx_seq_one_letter_code
_entity_poly.pdbx_strand_id
1 'polypeptide(L)'
;MPAPSPDAAGRPAADSVFSASGDLATEVTRIADGDSRNFEALHALDPDQVDGARPKKRLGLFFWIAAGFFILIVVLAITAPWLPIKNPSKILGRPRLAPNSTFWFGTDALGRDIFSRVIWGARASLAVGFLSILFGGVIGTSIGIAAGYLRGKTETVLMVMMDVLLSFPALLLALAIVNFTDSKTVLTVSI
;
A
#
# COMPACT_ATOMS: atom_id res chain seq x y z
N MET A 1 55.03 16.79 -56.69
CA MET A 1 55.12 16.08 -55.39
C MET A 1 54.33 16.89 -54.37
N PRO A 2 53.45 16.31 -53.53
CA PRO A 2 52.45 15.24 -53.69
C PRO A 2 51.03 15.85 -53.89
N ALA A 3 50.05 15.04 -54.31
CA ALA A 3 48.65 15.50 -54.44
C ALA A 3 48.05 15.83 -53.04
N PRO A 4 47.28 16.93 -52.87
CA PRO A 4 46.62 17.23 -51.61
C PRO A 4 45.52 16.20 -51.30
N SER A 5 45.47 15.73 -50.06
CA SER A 5 44.56 14.69 -49.59
C SER A 5 43.07 15.12 -49.59
N PRO A 6 42.12 14.19 -49.73
CA PRO A 6 40.69 14.48 -49.96
C PRO A 6 39.90 14.98 -48.74
N ASP A 7 40.55 15.56 -47.74
CA ASP A 7 39.95 15.73 -46.40
C ASP A 7 39.43 17.15 -46.14
N ALA A 8 39.41 18.01 -47.17
CA ALA A 8 38.97 19.40 -47.10
C ALA A 8 37.46 19.61 -47.40
N ALA A 9 36.62 18.62 -47.09
CA ALA A 9 35.16 18.73 -47.21
C ALA A 9 34.51 18.38 -45.87
N GLY A 10 34.02 19.40 -45.17
CA GLY A 10 33.49 19.35 -43.81
C GLY A 10 32.46 18.25 -43.58
N ARG A 11 32.91 17.17 -42.96
CA ARG A 11 32.06 16.20 -42.28
C ARG A 11 32.21 16.42 -40.78
N PRO A 12 31.19 16.92 -40.05
CA PRO A 12 31.22 16.91 -38.60
C PRO A 12 31.33 15.44 -38.14
N ALA A 13 32.37 15.16 -37.35
CA ALA A 13 32.67 13.85 -36.82
C ALA A 13 31.46 13.29 -36.07
N ALA A 14 31.00 12.08 -36.44
CA ALA A 14 29.91 11.36 -35.77
C ALA A 14 30.20 11.12 -34.27
N ASP A 15 31.46 11.24 -33.90
CA ASP A 15 32.09 11.08 -32.60
C ASP A 15 31.59 12.12 -31.57
N SER A 16 31.26 13.34 -32.01
CA SER A 16 30.83 14.43 -31.11
C SER A 16 29.35 14.35 -30.73
N VAL A 17 28.52 13.78 -31.60
CA VAL A 17 27.07 13.63 -31.37
C VAL A 17 26.79 12.51 -30.36
N PHE A 18 27.61 11.46 -30.36
CA PHE A 18 27.46 10.34 -29.41
C PHE A 18 27.89 10.72 -27.99
N SER A 19 28.88 11.60 -27.84
CA SER A 19 29.31 12.12 -26.52
C SER A 19 28.26 13.05 -25.88
N ALA A 20 27.55 13.84 -26.70
CA ALA A 20 26.54 14.78 -26.20
C ALA A 20 25.33 14.08 -25.56
N SER A 21 24.90 12.93 -26.07
CA SER A 21 23.71 12.24 -25.55
C SER A 21 23.92 11.58 -24.18
N GLY A 22 25.17 11.22 -23.82
CA GLY A 22 25.52 10.69 -22.50
C GLY A 22 25.60 11.78 -21.43
N ASP A 23 26.03 12.99 -21.80
CA ASP A 23 26.08 14.14 -20.90
C ASP A 23 24.69 14.67 -20.54
N LEU A 24 23.73 14.65 -21.47
CA LEU A 24 22.38 15.15 -21.24
C LEU A 24 21.63 14.40 -20.12
N ALA A 25 21.78 13.09 -20.02
CA ALA A 25 21.13 12.31 -18.95
C ALA A 25 21.70 12.65 -17.55
N THR A 26 23.00 12.96 -17.51
CA THR A 26 23.72 13.37 -16.31
C THR A 26 23.35 14.80 -15.93
N GLU A 27 23.19 15.68 -16.92
CA GLU A 27 22.80 17.08 -16.73
C GLU A 27 21.33 17.22 -16.31
N VAL A 28 20.41 16.42 -16.86
CA VAL A 28 19.00 16.36 -16.42
C VAL A 28 18.90 15.88 -14.97
N THR A 29 19.77 14.95 -14.55
CA THR A 29 19.85 14.49 -13.16
C THR A 29 20.41 15.58 -12.24
N ARG A 30 21.35 16.41 -12.72
CA ARG A 30 21.89 17.60 -12.03
C ARG A 30 20.87 18.73 -11.91
N ILE A 31 20.08 18.97 -12.95
CA ILE A 31 19.02 19.99 -12.99
C ILE A 31 17.88 19.63 -12.03
N ALA A 32 17.61 18.33 -11.84
CA ALA A 32 16.64 17.83 -10.86
C ALA A 32 17.09 18.00 -9.38
N ASP A 33 18.34 18.41 -9.14
CA ASP A 33 18.95 18.56 -7.80
C ASP A 33 18.69 19.95 -7.15
N GLY A 34 17.84 20.79 -7.77
CA GLY A 34 17.19 21.91 -7.06
C GLY A 34 17.93 23.26 -7.02
N ASP A 35 18.83 23.55 -7.97
CA ASP A 35 19.44 24.88 -8.11
C ASP A 35 18.46 25.91 -8.73
N SER A 36 18.31 27.07 -8.09
CA SER A 36 17.31 28.09 -8.44
C SER A 36 17.60 28.81 -9.77
N ARG A 37 18.84 28.75 -10.25
CA ARG A 37 19.27 29.29 -11.56
C ARG A 37 18.70 28.53 -12.77
N ASN A 38 18.20 27.31 -12.55
CA ASN A 38 17.63 26.48 -13.60
C ASN A 38 16.14 26.75 -13.84
N PHE A 39 15.46 27.52 -12.98
CA PHE A 39 14.04 27.86 -13.15
C PHE A 39 13.76 28.76 -14.35
N GLU A 40 14.69 29.66 -14.70
CA GLU A 40 14.60 30.46 -15.92
C GLU A 40 14.69 29.57 -17.17
N ALA A 41 15.53 28.53 -17.13
CA ALA A 41 15.64 27.54 -18.20
C ALA A 41 14.39 26.65 -18.30
N LEU A 42 13.76 26.28 -17.18
CA LEU A 42 12.49 25.53 -17.18
C LEU A 42 11.33 26.31 -17.81
N HIS A 43 11.32 27.64 -17.68
CA HIS A 43 10.32 28.51 -18.30
C HIS A 43 10.51 28.70 -19.81
N ALA A 44 11.72 28.44 -20.31
CA ALA A 44 12.07 28.48 -21.73
C ALA A 44 11.80 27.14 -22.45
N LEU A 45 11.53 26.06 -21.72
CA LEU A 45 11.14 24.77 -22.27
C LEU A 45 9.64 24.72 -22.55
N ASP A 46 9.28 24.34 -23.78
CA ASP A 46 7.89 24.13 -24.18
C ASP A 46 7.27 22.98 -23.34
N PRO A 47 6.08 23.14 -22.72
CA PRO A 47 5.43 22.13 -21.88
C PRO A 47 5.31 20.73 -22.52
N ASP A 48 5.23 20.64 -23.85
CA ASP A 48 5.17 19.38 -24.59
C ASP A 48 6.49 18.56 -24.52
N GLN A 49 7.63 19.24 -24.46
CA GLN A 49 8.96 18.63 -24.30
C GLN A 49 9.14 18.01 -22.90
N VAL A 50 8.57 18.64 -21.87
CA VAL A 50 8.70 18.22 -20.47
C VAL A 50 7.85 16.98 -20.16
N ASP A 51 6.72 16.82 -20.84
CA ASP A 51 5.84 15.66 -20.67
C ASP A 51 6.39 14.39 -21.34
N GLY A 52 7.16 14.53 -22.42
CA GLY A 52 7.84 13.40 -23.08
C GLY A 52 9.04 12.85 -22.30
N ALA A 53 9.65 13.65 -21.44
CA ALA A 53 10.85 13.29 -20.67
C ALA A 53 10.55 12.57 -19.35
N ARG A 54 9.28 12.41 -18.94
CA ARG A 54 8.95 11.73 -17.68
C ARG A 54 9.22 10.23 -17.80
N PRO A 55 10.20 9.67 -17.05
CA PRO A 55 10.43 8.22 -17.09
C PRO A 55 9.18 7.51 -16.55
N LYS A 56 8.56 6.65 -17.38
CA LYS A 56 7.48 5.77 -16.94
C LYS A 56 8.06 4.81 -15.89
N LYS A 57 7.86 5.13 -14.60
CA LYS A 57 8.25 4.24 -13.50
C LYS A 57 7.48 2.93 -13.64
N ARG A 58 8.14 1.90 -14.17
CA ARG A 58 7.58 0.54 -14.20
C ARG A 58 7.59 0.03 -12.76
N LEU A 59 6.42 -0.26 -12.22
CA LEU A 59 6.26 -0.88 -10.90
C LEU A 59 7.08 -2.18 -10.89
N GLY A 60 7.96 -2.33 -9.89
CA GLY A 60 8.89 -3.47 -9.81
C GLY A 60 8.17 -4.81 -9.69
N LEU A 61 8.84 -5.91 -10.03
CA LEU A 61 8.29 -7.27 -9.97
C LEU A 61 7.69 -7.63 -8.60
N PHE A 62 8.34 -7.19 -7.52
CA PHE A 62 7.87 -7.39 -6.14
C PHE A 62 6.47 -6.80 -5.90
N PHE A 63 6.15 -5.66 -6.51
CA PHE A 63 4.82 -5.06 -6.40
C PHE A 63 3.77 -5.98 -7.03
N TRP A 64 4.06 -6.53 -8.21
CA TRP A 64 3.13 -7.43 -8.91
C TRP A 64 2.92 -8.76 -8.18
N ILE A 65 3.98 -9.30 -7.56
CA ILE A 65 3.87 -10.51 -6.72
C ILE A 65 2.96 -10.23 -5.51
N ALA A 66 3.20 -9.13 -4.80
CA ALA A 66 2.40 -8.75 -3.64
C ALA A 66 0.92 -8.48 -4.03
N ALA A 67 0.69 -7.74 -5.11
CA ALA A 67 -0.64 -7.46 -5.62
C ALA A 67 -1.36 -8.75 -6.05
N GLY A 68 -0.67 -9.65 -6.75
CA GLY A 68 -1.23 -10.96 -7.15
C GLY A 68 -1.62 -11.82 -5.95
N PHE A 69 -0.76 -11.89 -4.93
CA PHE A 69 -1.06 -12.62 -3.70
C PHE A 69 -2.25 -12.02 -2.93
N PHE A 70 -2.33 -10.69 -2.84
CA PHE A 70 -3.47 -10.01 -2.22
C PHE A 70 -4.77 -10.31 -2.97
N ILE A 71 -4.76 -10.18 -4.31
CA ILE A 71 -5.91 -10.49 -5.16
C ILE A 71 -6.34 -11.95 -4.96
N LEU A 72 -5.41 -12.89 -4.89
CA LEU A 72 -5.70 -14.30 -4.61
C LEU A 72 -6.46 -14.48 -3.29
N ILE A 73 -6.03 -13.82 -2.21
CA ILE A 73 -6.72 -13.87 -0.92
C ILE A 73 -8.13 -13.30 -1.02
N VAL A 74 -8.29 -12.15 -1.70
CA VAL A 74 -9.61 -11.52 -1.88
C VAL A 74 -10.55 -12.46 -2.65
N VAL A 75 -10.07 -13.05 -3.74
CA VAL A 75 -10.84 -14.01 -4.54
C VAL A 75 -11.23 -15.20 -3.69
N LEU A 76 -10.28 -15.86 -3.00
CA LEU A 76 -10.55 -17.00 -2.13
C LEU A 76 -11.58 -16.68 -1.04
N ALA A 77 -11.48 -15.50 -0.43
CA ALA A 77 -12.43 -15.05 0.58
C ALA A 77 -13.84 -14.87 -0.02
N ILE A 78 -13.97 -14.18 -1.16
CA ILE A 78 -15.27 -13.94 -1.80
C ILE A 78 -15.89 -15.23 -2.32
N THR A 79 -15.10 -16.13 -2.91
CA THR A 79 -15.56 -17.41 -3.46
C THR A 79 -15.71 -18.52 -2.41
N ALA A 80 -15.33 -18.27 -1.15
CA ALA A 80 -15.44 -19.25 -0.07
C ALA A 80 -16.83 -19.90 0.12
N PRO A 81 -17.97 -19.17 0.00
CA PRO A 81 -19.29 -19.80 0.12
C PRO A 81 -19.70 -20.60 -1.11
N TRP A 82 -19.03 -20.41 -2.26
CA TRP A 82 -19.28 -21.15 -3.50
C TRP A 82 -18.36 -22.36 -3.65
N LEU A 83 -17.21 -22.34 -2.98
CA LEU A 83 -16.35 -23.50 -2.86
C LEU A 83 -16.98 -24.54 -1.90
N PRO A 84 -16.78 -25.86 -2.14
CA PRO A 84 -17.23 -26.92 -1.23
C PRO A 84 -16.36 -26.99 0.04
N ILE A 85 -16.20 -25.86 0.73
CA ILE A 85 -15.46 -25.73 1.99
C ILE A 85 -16.39 -26.16 3.13
N LYS A 86 -15.87 -27.02 4.01
CA LYS A 86 -16.62 -27.57 5.14
C LYS A 86 -17.06 -26.44 6.07
N ASN A 87 -18.23 -26.60 6.71
CA ASN A 87 -18.76 -25.58 7.60
C ASN A 87 -17.78 -25.31 8.76
N PRO A 88 -17.28 -24.06 8.94
CA PRO A 88 -16.18 -23.75 9.86
C PRO A 88 -16.53 -23.95 11.35
N SER A 89 -17.81 -23.99 11.69
CA SER A 89 -18.29 -24.19 13.07
C SER A 89 -18.55 -25.64 13.42
N LYS A 90 -18.64 -26.55 12.43
CA LYS A 90 -18.91 -27.96 12.69
C LYS A 90 -17.67 -28.67 13.24
N ILE A 91 -17.89 -29.48 14.27
CA ILE A 91 -16.88 -30.41 14.80
C ILE A 91 -16.87 -31.61 13.86
N LEU A 92 -15.72 -31.87 13.24
CA LEU A 92 -15.61 -32.84 12.13
C LEU A 92 -14.57 -33.93 12.40
N GLY A 93 -13.70 -33.74 13.38
CA GLY A 93 -12.63 -34.67 13.70
C GLY A 93 -12.26 -34.65 15.18
N ARG A 94 -11.19 -35.40 15.51
CA ARG A 94 -10.63 -35.38 16.86
C ARG A 94 -9.97 -34.02 17.14
N PRO A 95 -9.97 -33.54 18.39
CA PRO A 95 -9.21 -32.37 18.80
C PRO A 95 -7.72 -32.48 18.45
N ARG A 96 -7.12 -31.36 18.03
CA ARG A 96 -5.65 -31.21 17.86
C ARG A 96 -5.01 -32.25 16.94
N LEU A 97 -5.66 -32.59 15.82
CA LEU A 97 -5.07 -33.45 14.81
C LEU A 97 -4.01 -32.68 14.03
N ALA A 98 -2.88 -33.34 13.76
CA ALA A 98 -1.87 -32.85 12.83
C ALA A 98 -2.42 -32.79 11.38
N PRO A 99 -1.79 -32.00 10.50
CA PRO A 99 -2.13 -31.93 9.08
C PRO A 99 -2.23 -33.31 8.42
N ASN A 100 -3.30 -33.56 7.68
CA ASN A 100 -3.49 -34.77 6.88
C ASN A 100 -4.28 -34.48 5.59
N SER A 101 -4.43 -35.49 4.73
CA SER A 101 -5.13 -35.37 3.44
C SER A 101 -6.59 -34.90 3.55
N THR A 102 -7.24 -35.13 4.70
CA THR A 102 -8.63 -34.73 5.00
C THR A 102 -8.74 -33.38 5.72
N PHE A 103 -7.72 -33.02 6.51
CA PHE A 103 -7.58 -31.75 7.24
C PHE A 103 -6.24 -31.12 6.90
N TRP A 104 -6.21 -30.30 5.85
CA TRP A 104 -4.95 -29.79 5.29
C TRP A 104 -4.10 -29.01 6.29
N PHE A 105 -4.74 -28.27 7.20
CA PHE A 105 -4.09 -27.54 8.29
C PHE A 105 -4.32 -28.17 9.67
N GLY A 106 -4.89 -29.38 9.72
CA GLY A 106 -5.26 -30.05 10.98
C GLY A 106 -6.55 -29.49 11.60
N THR A 107 -6.77 -29.83 12.88
CA THR A 107 -7.98 -29.44 13.62
C THR A 107 -7.68 -28.63 14.88
N ASP A 108 -8.65 -27.82 15.29
CA ASP A 108 -8.59 -27.04 16.54
C ASP A 108 -8.64 -27.89 17.81
N ALA A 109 -8.52 -27.24 18.97
CA ALA A 109 -8.85 -27.79 20.29
C ALA A 109 -10.26 -28.39 20.39
N LEU A 110 -11.20 -27.98 19.53
CA LEU A 110 -12.57 -28.51 19.47
C LEU A 110 -12.78 -29.53 18.33
N GLY A 111 -11.76 -29.88 17.54
CA GLY A 111 -11.92 -30.81 16.41
C GLY A 111 -12.54 -30.20 15.14
N ARG A 112 -12.49 -28.87 15.01
CA ARG A 112 -12.94 -28.11 13.83
C ARG A 112 -11.80 -27.95 12.83
N ASP A 113 -12.10 -27.98 11.53
CA ASP A 113 -11.10 -27.82 10.46
C ASP A 113 -10.47 -26.41 10.47
N ILE A 114 -9.14 -26.32 10.59
CA ILE A 114 -8.41 -25.04 10.61
C ILE A 114 -8.46 -24.37 9.23
N PHE A 115 -8.33 -25.13 8.13
CA PHE A 115 -8.29 -24.58 6.78
C PHE A 115 -9.58 -23.83 6.44
N SER A 116 -10.73 -24.48 6.69
CA SER A 116 -12.04 -23.88 6.53
C SER A 116 -12.19 -22.59 7.37
N ARG A 117 -11.70 -22.58 8.61
CA ARG A 117 -11.76 -21.39 9.48
C ARG A 117 -10.90 -20.23 9.00
N VAL A 118 -9.72 -20.51 8.43
CA VAL A 118 -8.85 -19.46 7.87
C VAL A 118 -9.52 -18.78 6.69
N ILE A 119 -10.08 -19.55 5.75
CA ILE A 119 -10.74 -18.98 4.57
C ILE A 119 -12.00 -18.19 4.96
N TRP A 120 -12.84 -18.76 5.82
CA TRP A 120 -14.04 -18.06 6.29
C TRP A 120 -13.70 -16.84 7.16
N GLY A 121 -12.64 -16.92 7.97
CA GLY A 121 -12.11 -15.81 8.75
C GLY A 121 -11.55 -14.68 7.89
N ALA A 122 -10.91 -15.01 6.75
CA ALA A 122 -10.40 -14.02 5.82
C ALA A 122 -11.50 -13.07 5.31
N ARG A 123 -12.73 -13.55 5.10
CA ARG A 123 -13.88 -12.70 4.75
C ARG A 123 -14.21 -11.68 5.83
N ALA A 124 -14.27 -12.14 7.08
CA ALA A 124 -14.57 -11.26 8.21
C ALA A 124 -13.47 -10.20 8.35
N SER A 125 -12.19 -10.58 8.25
CA SER A 125 -11.07 -9.65 8.27
C SER A 125 -11.12 -8.64 7.12
N LEU A 126 -11.45 -9.10 5.90
CA LEU A 126 -11.60 -8.21 4.74
C LEU A 126 -12.73 -7.21 4.95
N ALA A 127 -13.88 -7.67 5.43
CA ALA A 127 -15.03 -6.82 5.69
C ALA A 127 -14.73 -5.77 6.77
N VAL A 128 -14.20 -6.20 7.92
CA VAL A 128 -13.87 -5.30 9.03
C VAL A 128 -12.77 -4.32 8.64
N GLY A 129 -11.73 -4.77 7.93
CA GLY A 129 -10.66 -3.92 7.44
C GLY A 129 -11.17 -2.88 6.44
N PHE A 130 -11.98 -3.31 5.46
CA PHE A 130 -12.56 -2.42 4.47
C PHE A 130 -13.50 -1.39 5.08
N LEU A 131 -14.42 -1.82 5.95
CA LEU A 131 -15.33 -0.91 6.66
C LEU A 131 -14.55 0.06 7.55
N SER A 132 -13.53 -0.40 8.27
CA SER A 132 -12.70 0.46 9.12
C SER A 132 -12.01 1.57 8.32
N ILE A 133 -11.43 1.24 7.16
CA ILE A 133 -10.78 2.24 6.29
C ILE A 133 -11.82 3.20 5.71
N LEU A 134 -12.99 2.70 5.32
CA LEU A 134 -14.06 3.53 4.77
C LEU A 134 -14.56 4.54 5.81
N PHE A 135 -14.92 4.08 7.01
CA PHE A 135 -15.38 4.95 8.08
C PHE A 135 -14.28 5.89 8.57
N GLY A 136 -13.07 5.37 8.80
CA GLY A 136 -11.93 6.17 9.21
C GLY A 136 -11.56 7.24 8.18
N GLY A 137 -11.61 6.89 6.89
CA GLY A 137 -11.40 7.83 5.80
C GLY A 137 -12.49 8.89 5.72
N VAL A 138 -13.77 8.51 5.72
CA VAL A 138 -14.88 9.47 5.65
C VAL A 138 -14.85 10.43 6.84
N ILE A 139 -14.76 9.91 8.06
CA ILE A 139 -14.77 10.72 9.29
C ILE A 139 -13.48 11.54 9.38
N GLY A 140 -12.33 10.91 9.20
CA GLY A 140 -11.02 11.56 9.30
C GLY A 140 -10.81 12.64 8.25
N THR A 141 -11.17 12.39 7.00
CA THR A 141 -11.11 13.40 5.93
C THR A 141 -12.09 14.53 6.17
N SER A 142 -13.32 14.26 6.65
CA SER A 142 -14.28 15.32 6.98
C SER A 142 -13.75 16.24 8.09
N ILE A 143 -13.20 15.65 9.15
CA ILE A 143 -12.57 16.38 10.25
C ILE A 143 -11.33 17.14 9.75
N GLY A 144 -10.50 16.53 8.92
CA GLY A 144 -9.29 17.15 8.36
C GLY A 144 -9.61 18.35 7.47
N ILE A 145 -10.63 18.24 6.61
CA ILE A 145 -11.11 19.36 5.79
C ILE A 145 -11.65 20.48 6.68
N ALA A 146 -12.45 20.15 7.70
CA ALA A 146 -12.96 21.14 8.64
C ALA A 146 -11.82 21.87 9.37
N ALA A 147 -10.82 21.13 9.88
CA ALA A 147 -9.66 21.73 10.55
C ALA A 147 -8.85 22.63 9.61
N GLY A 148 -8.60 22.17 8.37
CA GLY A 148 -7.88 22.94 7.36
C GLY A 148 -8.62 24.19 6.86
N TYR A 149 -9.96 24.17 6.88
CA TYR A 149 -10.79 25.30 6.49
C TYR A 149 -10.86 26.37 7.58
N LEU A 150 -11.09 25.98 8.84
CA LEU A 150 -11.26 26.94 9.93
C LEU A 150 -9.95 27.63 10.35
N ARG A 151 -8.79 26.97 10.16
CA ARG A 151 -7.43 27.43 10.54
C ARG A 151 -7.30 27.91 12.01
N GLY A 152 -6.08 27.94 12.57
CA GLY A 152 -5.84 28.49 13.90
C GLY A 152 -6.19 27.53 15.06
N LYS A 153 -7.02 27.95 16.03
CA LYS A 153 -7.19 27.20 17.31
C LYS A 153 -7.74 25.78 17.12
N THR A 154 -8.65 25.57 16.16
CA THR A 154 -9.24 24.25 15.89
C THR A 154 -8.20 23.25 15.40
N GLU A 155 -7.26 23.71 14.57
CA GLU A 155 -6.15 22.90 14.07
C GLU A 155 -5.21 22.50 15.23
N THR A 156 -4.86 23.44 16.11
CA THR A 156 -4.01 23.16 17.28
C THR A 156 -4.67 22.15 18.22
N VAL A 157 -5.97 22.32 18.53
CA VAL A 157 -6.70 21.40 19.41
C VAL A 157 -6.76 19.99 18.80
N LEU A 158 -7.03 19.89 17.49
CA LEU A 158 -7.12 18.60 16.82
C LEU A 158 -5.76 17.89 16.76
N MET A 159 -4.68 18.63 16.50
CA MET A 159 -3.32 18.10 16.51
C MET A 159 -2.97 17.53 17.89
N VAL A 160 -3.24 18.29 18.96
CA VAL A 160 -2.99 17.84 20.35
C VAL A 160 -3.85 16.62 20.69
N MET A 161 -5.12 16.58 20.27
CA MET A 161 -5.96 15.39 20.46
C MET A 161 -5.38 14.15 19.77
N MET A 162 -4.87 14.29 18.55
CA MET A 162 -4.20 13.19 17.85
C MET A 162 -2.92 12.75 18.57
N ASP A 163 -2.11 13.69 19.06
CA ASP A 163 -0.89 13.37 19.82
C ASP A 163 -1.21 12.62 21.11
N VAL A 164 -2.27 13.01 21.83
CA VAL A 164 -2.75 12.30 23.03
C VAL A 164 -3.24 10.89 22.68
N LEU A 165 -4.01 10.73 21.60
CA LEU A 165 -4.49 9.42 21.16
C LEU A 165 -3.35 8.49 20.76
N LEU A 166 -2.32 9.00 20.06
CA LEU A 166 -1.15 8.25 19.63
C LEU A 166 -0.14 8.02 20.76
N SER A 167 -0.19 8.81 21.83
CA SER A 167 0.64 8.64 23.03
C SER A 167 0.32 7.35 23.78
N PHE A 168 -0.93 6.88 23.72
CA PHE A 168 -1.30 5.59 24.31
C PHE A 168 -0.95 4.44 23.37
N PRO A 169 -0.21 3.42 23.84
CA PRO A 169 0.03 2.22 23.04
C PRO A 169 -1.29 1.57 22.63
N ALA A 170 -1.55 1.48 21.33
CA ALA A 170 -2.83 1.00 20.79
C ALA A 170 -3.22 -0.39 21.32
N LEU A 171 -2.22 -1.24 21.60
CA LEU A 171 -2.42 -2.57 22.19
C LEU A 171 -3.07 -2.49 23.58
N LEU A 172 -2.64 -1.55 24.43
CA LEU A 172 -3.19 -1.39 25.77
C LEU A 172 -4.65 -0.92 25.72
N LEU A 173 -4.95 0.03 24.84
CA LEU A 173 -6.32 0.50 24.62
C LEU A 173 -7.21 -0.63 24.10
N ALA A 174 -6.75 -1.41 23.13
CA ALA A 174 -7.48 -2.54 22.59
C ALA A 174 -7.81 -3.58 23.67
N LEU A 175 -6.83 -3.94 24.50
CA LEU A 175 -7.04 -4.87 25.62
C LEU A 175 -8.04 -4.34 26.65
N ALA A 176 -7.96 -3.04 26.98
CA ALA A 176 -8.90 -2.41 27.91
C ALA A 176 -10.35 -2.44 27.37
N ILE A 177 -10.53 -2.16 26.09
CA ILE A 177 -11.85 -2.20 25.44
C ILE A 177 -12.42 -3.63 25.40
N VAL A 178 -11.60 -4.62 25.04
CA VAL A 178 -12.03 -6.04 25.03
C VAL A 178 -12.49 -6.47 26.42
N ASN A 179 -11.67 -6.22 27.45
CA ASN A 179 -11.99 -6.58 28.83
C ASN A 179 -13.26 -5.87 29.35
N PHE A 180 -13.41 -4.59 29.03
CA PHE A 180 -14.61 -3.84 29.40
C PHE A 180 -15.87 -4.34 28.67
N THR A 181 -15.73 -4.73 27.40
CA THR A 181 -16.85 -5.29 26.60
C THR A 181 -17.27 -6.66 27.13
N ASP A 182 -16.30 -7.51 27.49
CA ASP A 182 -16.56 -8.81 28.13
C ASP A 182 -17.30 -8.61 29.47
N SER A 183 -16.89 -7.60 30.25
CA SER A 183 -17.53 -7.26 31.54
C SER A 183 -19.01 -6.85 31.41
N LYS A 184 -19.41 -6.20 30.29
CA LYS A 184 -20.83 -5.87 30.05
C LYS A 184 -21.71 -7.08 29.72
N THR A 185 -21.12 -8.18 29.27
CA THR A 185 -21.87 -9.43 29.04
C THR A 185 -22.22 -10.09 30.38
N VAL A 186 -21.37 -9.94 31.40
CA VAL A 186 -21.61 -10.47 32.75
C VAL A 186 -22.75 -9.73 33.48
N LEU A 187 -22.92 -8.43 33.21
CA LEU A 187 -24.03 -7.64 33.75
C LEU A 187 -25.40 -7.99 33.15
N THR A 188 -25.44 -8.62 31.97
CA THR A 188 -26.70 -9.04 31.31
C THR A 188 -27.10 -10.47 31.70
N VAL A 189 -26.15 -11.31 32.12
CA VAL A 189 -26.45 -12.69 32.60
C VAL A 189 -26.92 -12.71 34.06
N SER A 190 -26.85 -11.57 34.76
CA SER A 190 -27.20 -11.45 36.18
C SER A 190 -28.48 -10.64 36.45
N ILE A 191 -29.29 -10.32 35.43
CA ILE A 191 -30.62 -9.69 35.56
C ILE A 191 -31.69 -10.61 34.98
#